data_AF-A0A4P5W2Z4-F1
#
_entry.id   AF-A0A4P5W2Z4-F1
#
_cell.length_a   1.000
_cell.length_b   1.000
_cell.length_c   1.000
_cell.angle_alpha   90.00
_cell.angle_beta   90.00
_cell.angle_gamma   90.00
#
_symmetry.space_group_name_H-M   'P 1'
#
loop_
_entity.id
_entity.type
_entity.pdbx_description
1 polymer ?
#
loop_
_entity_poly.entity_id
_entity_poly.type
_entity_poly.pdbx_seq_one_letter_code
_entity_poly.pdbx_strand_id
1 'polypeptide(L)'
;MARDELALYLTLSPEFGGTRFGPFEGLEVRLGADNERCHIVLPEAFGVAREHCKIIRQGDGGMILAASERTAAVFVWKGDARRAAQIQSPTAVRPGDSFALVSPDGARFAIELAPLPAEILAKRSKAKGRRNNLSAEGFAKEGWRLLIGRVWSMGPFGLLMRGWYMVTSGAILQPRIIIPLAIAAVGYMGAFGSSCAAMKFKSDAVKADDDLKECEQRAGTGGGGAGGLATRTPGELIAQVAGSTSLAAVLENQTALEAKVEQELLDVLANRDQYAWLFNDGNDAASDWIKLRESIGKSDEFDDLTRVLLPFASAVTKRTGEDWNVQLDVTNRRTCLRGPARLTYRQAKSLGIETIQLDAYRGDETVDFTNDDAGRIRLLGASAMAAGLPPLDPAPEIQEAQLASGREFCMYAVGDDDRESLSKVLAALKRHLGKDAAFVPETSKNEAGLARIVKLWSADVPGNIYEGTDSPSLDFSNSMAAPLEENPAKDLIVTRTAEVIARSVGLPCIAALDNPSSVEATFGRKVDPVTCLVLDYKLRHKAK
;
A
#
# COMPACT_ATOMS: atom_id res chain seq x y z
N MET A 1 26.87 51.62 -6.25
CA MET A 1 25.43 51.34 -6.02
C MET A 1 25.31 49.96 -5.42
N ALA A 2 24.53 49.80 -4.35
CA ALA A 2 24.34 48.50 -3.71
C ALA A 2 23.62 47.56 -4.69
N ARG A 3 24.15 46.34 -4.87
CA ARG A 3 23.69 45.36 -5.89
C ARG A 3 22.24 44.87 -5.66
N ASP A 4 21.66 45.18 -4.50
CA ASP A 4 20.30 44.80 -4.08
C ASP A 4 19.19 45.72 -4.59
N GLU A 5 19.51 46.76 -5.39
CA GLU A 5 18.53 47.75 -5.85
C GLU A 5 18.18 47.66 -7.35
N LEU A 6 18.81 46.72 -8.09
CA LEU A 6 18.57 46.52 -9.53
C LEU A 6 17.54 45.40 -9.77
N ALA A 7 16.51 45.71 -10.57
CA ALA A 7 15.49 44.77 -11.02
C ALA A 7 15.63 44.46 -12.51
N LEU A 8 15.16 43.28 -12.91
CA LEU A 8 15.12 42.88 -14.32
C LEU A 8 13.92 43.51 -15.01
N TYR A 9 14.16 44.07 -16.20
CA TYR A 9 13.14 44.55 -17.12
C TYR A 9 13.34 43.89 -18.48
N LEU A 10 12.23 43.65 -19.17
CA LEU A 10 12.22 43.18 -20.55
C LEU A 10 11.52 44.21 -21.39
N THR A 11 12.23 44.80 -22.34
CA THR A 11 11.67 45.86 -23.21
C THR A 11 11.41 45.27 -24.58
N LEU A 12 10.16 45.33 -25.02
CA LEU A 12 9.78 44.90 -26.35
C LEU A 12 10.29 45.92 -27.37
N SER A 13 10.79 45.46 -28.52
CA SER A 13 11.40 46.34 -29.52
C SER A 13 10.39 47.40 -30.01
N PRO A 14 10.86 48.60 -30.40
CA PRO A 14 9.97 49.71 -30.77
C PRO A 14 8.95 49.35 -31.87
N GLU A 15 9.35 48.51 -32.82
CA GLU A 15 8.53 48.01 -33.92
C GLU A 15 7.29 47.22 -33.48
N PHE A 16 7.30 46.74 -32.23
CA PHE A 16 6.24 45.93 -31.64
C PHE A 16 5.61 46.61 -30.39
N GLY A 17 5.78 47.93 -30.27
CA GLY A 17 5.10 48.75 -29.26
C GLY A 17 5.97 49.28 -28.11
N GLY A 18 7.24 48.89 -28.02
CA GLY A 18 8.18 49.50 -27.06
C GLY A 18 7.89 49.19 -25.58
N THR A 19 6.94 48.30 -25.29
CA THR A 19 6.43 48.07 -23.94
C THR A 19 7.50 47.50 -23.03
N ARG A 20 7.66 48.11 -21.86
CA ARG A 20 8.62 47.68 -20.82
C ARG A 20 7.91 46.86 -19.76
N PHE A 21 8.33 45.61 -19.60
CA PHE A 21 7.80 44.67 -18.62
C PHE A 21 8.73 44.59 -17.41
N GLY A 22 8.18 44.66 -16.20
CA GLY A 22 8.92 44.68 -14.94
C GLY A 22 8.43 45.79 -13.99
N PRO A 23 9.06 45.99 -12.82
CA PRO A 23 10.28 45.33 -12.35
C PRO A 23 10.05 43.87 -11.93
N PHE A 24 10.91 42.97 -12.41
CA PHE A 24 10.96 41.59 -11.93
C PHE A 24 12.05 41.45 -10.87
N GLU A 25 11.62 41.24 -9.63
CA GLU A 25 12.51 41.05 -8.47
C GLU A 25 12.82 39.57 -8.19
N GLY A 26 12.06 38.65 -8.79
CA GLY A 26 12.25 37.22 -8.62
C GLY A 26 13.53 36.69 -9.27
N LEU A 27 13.93 35.49 -8.85
CA LEU A 27 15.07 34.76 -9.45
C LEU A 27 14.76 34.25 -10.86
N GLU A 28 13.49 34.14 -11.22
CA GLU A 28 13.04 33.58 -12.49
C GLU A 28 11.91 34.44 -13.08
N VAL A 29 11.99 34.72 -14.38
CA VAL A 29 10.93 35.34 -15.19
C VAL A 29 10.54 34.38 -16.29
N ARG A 30 9.24 34.07 -16.42
CA ARG A 30 8.70 33.11 -17.38
C ARG A 30 7.85 33.80 -18.44
N LEU A 31 8.00 33.37 -19.69
CA LEU A 31 7.26 33.87 -20.84
C LEU A 31 6.60 32.69 -21.55
N GLY A 32 5.32 32.85 -21.93
CA GLY A 32 4.55 31.79 -22.58
C GLY A 32 3.09 32.18 -22.76
N ALA A 33 2.26 31.23 -23.20
CA ALA A 33 0.82 31.47 -23.41
C ALA A 33 -0.06 31.26 -22.17
N ASP A 34 0.48 30.67 -21.11
CA ASP A 34 -0.27 30.35 -19.89
C ASP A 34 -0.31 31.54 -18.92
N ASN A 35 -1.52 32.05 -18.65
CA ASN A 35 -1.75 33.22 -17.79
C ASN A 35 -1.50 32.94 -16.30
N GLU A 36 -1.55 31.69 -15.86
CA GLU A 36 -1.35 31.34 -14.44
C GLU A 36 0.12 31.10 -14.10
N ARG A 37 0.93 30.75 -15.10
CA ARG A 37 2.32 30.29 -14.91
C ARG A 37 3.38 31.23 -15.48
N CYS A 38 3.00 32.11 -16.40
CA CYS A 38 3.92 33.04 -17.04
C CYS A 38 3.79 34.45 -16.46
N HIS A 39 4.93 35.13 -16.34
CA HIS A 39 4.99 36.53 -15.92
C HIS A 39 4.65 37.47 -17.08
N ILE A 40 5.01 37.07 -18.30
CA ILE A 40 4.60 37.74 -19.54
C ILE A 40 3.83 36.73 -20.36
N VAL A 41 2.57 37.06 -20.63
CA VAL A 41 1.62 36.20 -21.31
C VAL A 41 1.50 36.66 -22.75
N LEU A 42 1.76 35.77 -23.69
CA LEU A 42 1.70 36.03 -25.13
C LEU A 42 0.60 35.16 -25.77
N PRO A 43 -0.17 35.66 -26.73
CA PRO A 43 -1.23 34.86 -27.35
C PRO A 43 -0.69 33.59 -28.01
N GLU A 44 -1.34 32.46 -27.74
CA GLU A 44 -0.96 31.14 -28.30
C GLU A 44 -1.00 31.13 -29.84
N ALA A 45 -1.84 31.98 -30.44
CA ALA A 45 -1.95 32.17 -31.88
C ALA A 45 -0.61 32.52 -32.58
N PHE A 46 0.38 33.02 -31.84
CA PHE A 46 1.72 33.30 -32.35
C PHE A 46 2.66 32.07 -32.35
N GLY A 47 2.15 30.87 -32.04
CA GLY A 47 2.95 29.65 -31.94
C GLY A 47 3.74 29.52 -30.64
N VAL A 48 3.37 30.29 -29.62
CA VAL A 48 4.05 30.33 -28.33
C VAL A 48 3.51 29.21 -27.43
N ALA A 49 4.35 28.23 -27.09
CA ALA A 49 4.04 27.21 -26.07
C ALA A 49 3.54 27.79 -24.73
N ARG A 50 2.78 26.97 -23.98
CA ARG A 50 2.20 27.34 -22.66
C ARG A 50 3.22 27.96 -21.71
N GLU A 51 4.38 27.33 -21.57
CA GLU A 51 5.60 27.95 -21.05
C GLU A 51 6.65 27.86 -22.15
N HIS A 52 7.11 28.99 -22.69
CA HIS A 52 7.99 29.00 -23.86
C HIS A 52 9.46 29.16 -23.48
N CYS A 53 9.76 30.13 -22.63
CA CYS A 53 11.11 30.34 -22.13
C CYS A 53 11.12 30.95 -20.74
N LYS A 54 12.29 30.89 -20.12
CA LYS A 54 12.56 31.49 -18.82
C LYS A 54 13.91 32.17 -18.78
N ILE A 55 13.97 33.26 -18.02
CA ILE A 55 15.19 33.97 -17.69
C ILE A 55 15.46 33.79 -16.21
N ILE A 56 16.61 33.22 -15.90
CA ILE A 56 17.04 32.93 -14.53
C ILE A 56 18.16 33.90 -14.18
N ARG A 57 17.98 34.68 -13.11
CA ARG A 57 19.01 35.57 -12.58
C ARG A 57 19.96 34.75 -11.70
N GLN A 58 21.23 34.75 -12.07
CA GLN A 58 22.32 34.25 -11.23
C GLN A 58 22.91 35.40 -10.41
N GLY A 59 23.36 35.10 -9.19
CA GLY A 59 24.06 36.08 -8.36
C GLY A 59 25.18 36.77 -9.14
N ASP A 60 25.40 38.06 -8.88
CA ASP A 60 26.33 38.96 -9.60
C ASP A 60 25.92 39.46 -11.00
N GLY A 61 24.63 39.43 -11.32
CA GLY A 61 24.08 40.09 -12.52
C GLY A 61 24.23 39.28 -13.82
N GLY A 62 24.71 38.04 -13.70
CA GLY A 62 24.60 37.05 -14.76
C GLY A 62 23.15 36.59 -14.92
N MET A 63 22.71 36.37 -16.16
CA MET A 63 21.38 35.84 -16.45
C MET A 63 21.51 34.64 -17.39
N ILE A 64 20.61 33.69 -17.28
CA ILE A 64 20.52 32.52 -18.15
C ILE A 64 19.16 32.55 -18.84
N LEU A 65 19.17 32.54 -20.16
CA LEU A 65 18.00 32.32 -20.98
C LEU A 65 17.90 30.83 -21.32
N ALA A 66 16.76 30.22 -21.03
CA ALA A 66 16.50 28.81 -21.34
C ALA A 66 15.13 28.65 -22.00
N ALA A 67 15.08 27.89 -23.09
CA ALA A 67 13.83 27.38 -23.62
C ALA A 67 13.22 26.38 -22.60
N SER A 68 11.90 26.43 -22.41
CA SER A 68 11.21 25.54 -21.47
C SER A 68 11.15 24.10 -21.99
N GLU A 69 11.08 23.93 -23.32
CA GLU A 69 11.07 22.63 -24.00
C GLU A 69 11.92 22.68 -25.28
N ARG A 70 12.30 21.51 -25.81
CA ARG A 70 13.09 21.42 -27.07
C ARG A 70 12.34 21.95 -28.30
N THR A 71 11.02 21.96 -28.24
CA THR A 71 10.10 22.45 -29.29
C THR A 71 9.86 23.96 -29.19
N ALA A 72 10.18 24.59 -28.06
CA ALA A 72 10.03 26.03 -27.85
C ALA A 72 11.25 26.77 -28.41
N ALA A 73 11.17 27.14 -29.69
CA ALA A 73 12.28 27.80 -30.37
C ALA A 73 12.53 29.21 -29.84
N VAL A 74 13.73 29.44 -29.29
CA VAL A 74 14.16 30.75 -28.79
C VAL A 74 15.42 31.18 -29.53
N PHE A 75 15.44 32.41 -30.02
CA PHE A 75 16.53 32.99 -30.79
C PHE A 75 17.15 34.15 -30.02
N VAL A 76 18.48 34.17 -29.89
CA VAL A 76 19.20 35.19 -29.12
C VAL A 76 20.19 35.96 -29.99
N TRP A 77 20.28 37.27 -29.75
CA TRP A 77 21.30 38.18 -30.26
C TRP A 77 22.15 38.63 -29.08
N LYS A 78 23.43 38.26 -29.09
CA LYS A 78 24.39 38.67 -28.06
C LYS A 78 25.05 39.98 -28.46
N GLY A 79 24.92 41.01 -27.62
CA GLY A 79 25.34 42.38 -27.94
C GLY A 79 24.79 42.84 -29.30
N ASP A 80 25.65 43.43 -30.13
CA ASP A 80 25.27 43.97 -31.45
C ASP A 80 25.34 42.92 -32.59
N ALA A 81 25.15 41.63 -32.27
CA ALA A 81 25.17 40.58 -33.28
C ALA A 81 24.12 40.83 -34.37
N ARG A 82 24.50 40.73 -35.66
CA ARG A 82 23.57 40.92 -36.78
C ARG A 82 22.68 39.70 -37.07
N ARG A 83 23.02 38.52 -36.55
CA ARG A 83 22.31 37.26 -36.78
C ARG A 83 21.92 36.61 -35.47
N ALA A 84 20.71 36.07 -35.43
CA ALA A 84 20.19 35.34 -34.27
C ALA A 84 20.79 33.93 -34.23
N ALA A 85 21.07 33.44 -33.02
CA ALA A 85 21.38 32.03 -32.79
C ALA A 85 20.20 31.37 -32.07
N GLN A 86 19.73 30.22 -32.55
CA GLN A 86 18.74 29.43 -31.83
C GLN A 86 19.41 28.74 -30.63
N ILE A 87 18.84 28.90 -29.44
CA ILE A 87 19.35 28.24 -28.24
C ILE A 87 18.72 26.84 -28.12
N GLN A 88 19.56 25.83 -27.91
CA GLN A 88 19.13 24.44 -27.65
C GLN A 88 19.43 24.00 -26.21
N SER A 89 20.21 24.80 -25.49
CA SER A 89 20.60 24.58 -24.10
C SER A 89 20.58 25.92 -23.34
N PRO A 90 20.50 25.89 -21.99
CA PRO A 90 20.53 27.10 -21.19
C PRO A 90 21.76 27.96 -21.52
N THR A 91 21.51 29.19 -21.97
CA THR A 91 22.54 30.07 -22.53
C THR A 91 22.69 31.31 -21.66
N ALA A 92 23.93 31.62 -21.27
CA ALA A 92 24.23 32.84 -20.54
C ALA A 92 23.97 34.08 -21.42
N VAL A 93 23.23 35.04 -20.86
CA VAL A 93 22.83 36.32 -21.45
C VAL A 93 23.17 37.47 -20.49
N ARG A 94 23.37 38.66 -21.05
CA ARG A 94 23.76 39.87 -20.34
C ARG A 94 22.76 41.00 -20.59
N PRO A 95 22.74 42.04 -19.74
CA PRO A 95 22.00 43.27 -20.06
C PRO A 95 22.47 43.83 -21.41
N GLY A 96 21.52 44.20 -22.27
CA GLY A 96 21.77 44.63 -23.66
C GLY A 96 21.65 43.52 -24.70
N ASP A 97 21.66 42.25 -24.30
CA ASP A 97 21.30 41.15 -25.21
C ASP A 97 19.79 41.20 -25.50
N SER A 98 19.39 40.68 -26.66
CA SER A 98 17.98 40.55 -27.03
C SER A 98 17.63 39.14 -27.48
N PHE A 99 16.36 38.77 -27.38
CA PHE A 99 15.86 37.48 -27.82
C PHE A 99 14.44 37.55 -28.38
N ALA A 100 14.08 36.57 -29.20
CA ALA A 100 12.75 36.41 -29.79
C ALA A 100 12.29 34.97 -29.61
N LEU A 101 10.97 34.79 -29.62
CA LEU A 101 10.31 33.49 -29.51
C LEU A 101 9.79 33.06 -30.87
N VAL A 102 9.72 31.75 -31.10
CA VAL A 102 9.14 31.08 -32.29
C VAL A 102 9.94 31.30 -33.59
N SER A 103 10.30 32.54 -33.92
CA SER A 103 11.07 32.89 -35.12
C SER A 103 12.08 34.01 -34.85
N PRO A 104 13.17 34.10 -35.65
CA PRO A 104 14.14 35.19 -35.54
C PRO A 104 13.59 36.55 -36.00
N ASP A 105 12.45 36.55 -36.69
CA ASP A 105 11.74 37.75 -37.17
C ASP A 105 10.57 38.14 -36.25
N GLY A 106 10.37 37.41 -35.14
CA GLY A 106 9.31 37.66 -34.17
C GLY A 106 9.58 38.84 -33.23
N ALA A 107 8.67 39.04 -32.29
CA ALA A 107 8.77 40.07 -31.26
C ALA A 107 10.06 39.92 -30.44
N ARG A 108 10.93 40.93 -30.54
CA ARG A 108 12.24 40.96 -29.85
C ARG A 108 12.15 41.65 -28.50
N PHE A 109 12.64 40.98 -27.47
CA PHE A 109 12.77 41.47 -26.10
C PHE A 109 14.23 41.80 -25.80
N ALA A 110 14.51 43.04 -25.41
CA ALA A 110 15.79 43.48 -24.89
C ALA A 110 15.85 43.29 -23.37
N ILE A 111 16.97 42.77 -22.89
CA ILE A 111 17.19 42.49 -21.46
C ILE A 111 17.82 43.72 -20.81
N GLU A 112 17.16 44.27 -19.79
CA GLU A 112 17.62 45.45 -19.07
C GLU A 112 17.72 45.20 -17.56
N LEU A 113 18.77 45.73 -16.93
CA LEU A 113 18.87 45.85 -15.47
C LEU A 113 18.83 47.32 -15.11
N ALA A 114 17.79 47.74 -14.40
CA ALA A 114 17.59 49.12 -14.00
C ALA A 114 17.18 49.22 -12.52
N PRO A 115 17.40 50.37 -11.86
CA PRO A 115 17.01 50.56 -10.48
C PRO A 115 15.49 50.44 -10.29
N LEU A 116 15.09 49.99 -9.11
CA LEU A 116 13.68 49.95 -8.70
C LEU A 116 13.06 51.37 -8.74
N PRO A 117 11.79 51.52 -9.16
CA PRO A 117 11.10 52.81 -9.15
C PRO A 117 11.05 53.41 -7.74
N ALA A 118 11.21 54.74 -7.65
CA ALA A 118 11.30 55.45 -6.37
C ALA A 118 10.08 55.23 -5.45
N GLU A 119 8.90 54.98 -6.02
CA GLU A 119 7.68 54.69 -5.26
C GLU A 119 7.73 53.36 -4.48
N ILE A 120 8.40 52.33 -5.02
CA ILE A 120 8.55 51.03 -4.37
C ILE A 120 9.61 51.12 -3.26
N LEU A 121 10.67 51.89 -3.48
CA LEU A 121 11.69 52.20 -2.46
C LEU A 121 11.09 52.99 -1.28
N ALA A 122 10.20 53.96 -1.55
CA ALA A 122 9.50 54.72 -0.52
C ALA A 122 8.57 53.84 0.34
N LYS A 123 7.84 52.89 -0.27
CA LYS A 123 7.02 51.91 0.47
C LYS A 123 7.88 51.01 1.38
N ARG A 124 9.07 50.59 0.91
CA ARG A 124 10.04 49.83 1.73
C ARG A 124 10.63 50.63 2.88
N SER A 125 10.87 51.93 2.69
CA SER A 125 11.39 52.81 3.74
C SER A 125 10.39 53.02 4.89
N LYS A 126 9.08 53.13 4.58
CA LYS A 126 8.00 53.23 5.58
C LYS A 126 7.79 51.93 6.36
N ALA A 127 8.05 50.77 5.75
CA ALA A 127 7.99 49.48 6.43
C ALA A 127 9.18 49.21 7.38
N LYS A 128 10.27 49.99 7.27
CA LYS A 128 11.50 49.86 8.08
C LYS A 128 11.55 50.81 9.29
N GLY A 129 10.42 51.30 9.77
CA GLY A 129 10.35 52.20 10.94
C GLY A 129 10.19 51.49 12.27
N ARG A 130 11.31 51.08 12.92
CA ARG A 130 11.69 51.38 14.33
C ARG A 130 12.97 50.60 14.68
N ARG A 131 14.11 51.24 14.51
CA ARG A 131 15.41 50.79 15.02
C ARG A 131 15.50 51.16 16.50
N ASN A 132 15.73 50.19 17.39
CA ASN A 132 16.38 50.41 18.67
C ASN A 132 17.33 49.24 18.94
N ASN A 133 18.42 49.55 19.64
CA ASN A 133 19.69 48.86 19.66
C ASN A 133 19.65 47.37 20.04
N LEU A 134 20.57 46.61 19.44
CA LEU A 134 20.79 45.17 19.58
C LEU A 134 21.12 44.78 21.03
N SER A 135 20.23 44.02 21.67
CA SER A 135 20.54 43.22 22.87
C SER A 135 21.04 41.82 22.45
N ALA A 136 21.74 41.14 23.35
CA ALA A 136 22.26 39.77 23.15
C ALA A 136 21.21 38.74 22.70
N GLU A 137 19.92 39.03 22.88
CA GLU A 137 18.80 38.22 22.36
C GLU A 137 18.69 38.25 20.83
N GLY A 138 19.21 39.30 20.16
CA GLY A 138 19.25 39.40 18.70
C GLY A 138 20.16 38.34 18.05
N PHE A 139 21.24 37.96 18.73
CA PHE A 139 22.12 36.87 18.27
C PHE A 139 21.45 35.49 18.41
N ALA A 140 20.66 35.30 19.48
CA ALA A 140 19.89 34.07 19.67
C ALA A 140 18.75 33.94 18.63
N LYS A 141 18.12 35.06 18.25
CA LYS A 141 17.04 35.07 17.25
C LYS A 141 17.52 34.87 15.81
N GLU A 142 18.70 35.38 15.44
CA GLU A 142 19.32 35.15 14.12
C GLU A 142 19.82 33.69 14.00
N GLY A 143 20.35 33.13 15.10
CA GLY A 143 20.65 31.70 15.22
C GLY A 143 19.39 30.84 15.06
N TRP A 144 18.27 31.25 15.66
CA TRP A 144 16.97 30.58 15.51
C TRP A 144 16.37 30.73 14.12
N ARG A 145 16.61 31.85 13.43
CA ARG A 145 16.16 32.07 12.04
C ARG A 145 16.95 31.25 11.02
N LEU A 146 18.25 31.08 11.23
CA LEU A 146 19.08 30.17 10.44
C LEU A 146 18.72 28.70 10.71
N LEU A 147 18.35 28.35 11.95
CA LEU A 147 17.80 27.04 12.31
C LEU A 147 16.44 26.79 11.65
N ILE A 148 15.51 27.76 11.70
CA ILE A 148 14.19 27.67 11.05
C ILE A 148 14.32 27.65 9.53
N GLY A 149 15.22 28.44 8.94
CA GLY A 149 15.47 28.42 7.49
C GLY A 149 16.04 27.08 7.02
N ARG A 150 16.90 26.45 7.82
CA ARG A 150 17.41 25.09 7.56
C ARG A 150 16.35 24.01 7.79
N VAL A 151 15.45 24.20 8.76
CA VAL A 151 14.26 23.36 9.00
C VAL A 151 13.18 23.56 7.92
N TRP A 152 13.12 24.71 7.25
CA TRP A 152 12.14 24.98 6.18
C TRP A 152 12.62 24.53 4.80
N SER A 153 13.93 24.60 4.53
CA SER A 153 14.52 24.19 3.26
C SER A 153 14.99 22.73 3.23
N MET A 154 15.34 22.15 4.39
CA MET A 154 15.75 20.74 4.54
C MET A 154 14.85 19.93 5.46
N GLY A 155 13.79 20.51 6.03
CA GLY A 155 12.86 19.80 6.90
C GLY A 155 11.49 19.51 6.27
N PRO A 156 10.53 19.00 7.07
CA PRO A 156 9.35 18.27 6.60
C PRO A 156 8.41 19.08 5.68
N PHE A 157 8.46 20.41 5.74
CA PHE A 157 7.64 21.27 4.89
C PHE A 157 8.13 21.38 3.44
N GLY A 158 9.46 21.32 3.22
CA GLY A 158 10.05 21.21 1.88
C GLY A 158 9.79 19.85 1.24
N LEU A 159 9.72 18.79 2.04
CA LEU A 159 9.26 17.46 1.63
C LEU A 159 7.76 17.46 1.30
N LEU A 160 6.93 18.17 2.07
CA LEU A 160 5.50 18.33 1.79
C LEU A 160 5.24 19.06 0.47
N MET A 161 5.97 20.14 0.17
CA MET A 161 5.79 20.87 -1.09
C MET A 161 6.26 20.06 -2.31
N ARG A 162 7.33 19.27 -2.17
CA ARG A 162 7.76 18.31 -3.21
C ARG A 162 6.77 17.15 -3.35
N GLY A 163 6.24 16.62 -2.26
CA GLY A 163 5.20 15.60 -2.23
C GLY A 163 3.91 16.10 -2.89
N TRP A 164 3.49 17.33 -2.59
CA TRP A 164 2.34 17.98 -3.19
C TRP A 164 2.50 18.14 -4.70
N TYR A 165 3.66 18.64 -5.15
CA TYR A 165 3.96 18.78 -6.58
C TYR A 165 4.04 17.43 -7.31
N MET A 166 4.51 16.37 -6.64
CA MET A 166 4.53 15.00 -7.18
C MET A 166 3.14 14.36 -7.26
N VAL A 167 2.26 14.62 -6.28
CA VAL A 167 0.85 14.18 -6.28
C VAL A 167 0.07 14.87 -7.39
N THR A 168 0.24 16.18 -7.57
CA THR A 168 -0.51 16.95 -8.57
C THR A 168 -0.03 16.75 -10.01
N SER A 169 1.20 16.26 -10.22
CA SER A 169 1.78 16.03 -11.55
C SER A 169 1.71 14.58 -12.04
N GLY A 170 1.19 13.66 -11.23
CA GLY A 170 1.19 12.22 -11.54
C GLY A 170 2.59 11.58 -11.56
N ALA A 171 3.66 12.35 -11.31
CA ALA A 171 5.03 11.87 -11.26
C ALA A 171 5.25 10.89 -10.09
N ILE A 172 4.44 10.98 -9.03
CA ILE A 172 4.46 10.03 -7.92
C ILE A 172 4.06 8.61 -8.33
N LEU A 173 3.48 8.39 -9.52
CA LEU A 173 3.04 7.06 -9.98
C LEU A 173 4.11 6.30 -10.76
N GLN A 174 5.27 6.91 -11.02
CA GLN A 174 6.36 6.24 -11.71
C GLN A 174 7.16 5.37 -10.73
N PRO A 175 7.49 4.10 -11.07
CA PRO A 175 8.24 3.18 -10.20
C PRO A 175 9.54 3.80 -9.65
N ARG A 176 10.20 4.62 -10.49
CA ARG A 176 11.43 5.35 -10.15
C ARG A 176 11.28 6.42 -9.06
N ILE A 177 10.05 6.74 -8.65
CA ILE A 177 9.74 7.77 -7.62
C ILE A 177 9.05 7.14 -6.42
N ILE A 178 8.14 6.18 -6.60
CA ILE A 178 7.43 5.50 -5.48
C ILE A 178 8.41 4.76 -4.57
N ILE A 179 9.32 3.99 -5.16
CA ILE A 179 10.21 3.09 -4.43
C ILE A 179 11.16 3.90 -3.52
N PRO A 180 11.81 4.98 -4.00
CA PRO A 180 12.54 5.91 -3.14
C PRO A 180 11.70 6.57 -2.03
N LEU A 181 10.47 6.97 -2.35
CA LEU A 181 9.63 7.78 -1.46
C LEU A 181 9.01 6.96 -0.33
N ALA A 182 8.67 5.69 -0.60
CA ALA A 182 8.19 4.75 0.40
C ALA A 182 9.29 4.37 1.41
N ILE A 183 10.55 4.24 0.98
CA ILE A 183 11.68 3.94 1.86
C ILE A 183 12.06 5.14 2.70
N ALA A 184 12.04 6.34 2.11
CA ALA A 184 12.21 7.58 2.88
C ALA A 184 11.12 7.71 3.96
N ALA A 185 9.90 7.22 3.71
CA ALA A 185 8.82 7.19 4.70
C ALA A 185 9.02 6.11 5.79
N VAL A 186 9.40 4.89 5.42
CA VAL A 186 9.65 3.78 6.37
C VAL A 186 10.87 4.06 7.27
N GLY A 187 11.95 4.60 6.71
CA GLY A 187 13.14 5.03 7.47
C GLY A 187 12.86 6.21 8.42
N TYR A 188 11.86 7.05 8.10
CA TYR A 188 11.43 8.15 8.97
C TYR A 188 10.46 7.69 10.07
N MET A 189 9.63 6.67 9.80
CA MET A 189 8.66 6.12 10.78
C MET A 189 9.31 5.22 11.84
N GLY A 190 10.41 4.53 11.52
CA GLY A 190 11.20 3.78 12.51
C GLY A 190 11.95 4.64 13.54
N ALA A 191 12.03 5.96 13.33
CA ALA A 191 12.77 6.89 14.19
C ALA A 191 11.89 7.68 15.19
N PHE A 192 10.61 7.35 15.35
CA PHE A 192 9.70 8.10 16.22
C PHE A 192 9.76 7.74 17.72
N GLY A 193 10.70 6.87 18.13
CA GLY A 193 10.83 6.39 19.52
C GLY A 193 11.94 7.01 20.38
N SER A 194 12.80 7.90 19.87
CA SER A 194 13.87 8.47 20.71
C SER A 194 14.34 9.86 20.28
N SER A 195 13.86 10.86 21.01
CA SER A 195 14.35 12.23 21.00
C SER A 195 15.76 12.31 21.65
N CYS A 196 16.82 12.21 20.83
CA CYS A 196 18.15 12.84 21.03
C CYS A 196 19.16 12.28 20.01
N ALA A 197 19.55 13.07 18.98
CA ALA A 197 20.92 13.15 18.42
C ALA A 197 20.95 13.86 17.05
N ALA A 198 21.15 15.18 17.06
CA ALA A 198 21.42 15.96 15.84
C ALA A 198 22.77 15.62 15.15
N MET A 199 23.58 14.71 15.70
CA MET A 199 24.83 14.23 15.09
C MET A 199 24.68 12.94 14.27
N LYS A 200 23.53 12.26 14.33
CA LYS A 200 23.28 11.00 13.60
C LYS A 200 22.73 11.21 12.17
N PHE A 201 22.19 12.39 11.88
CA PHE A 201 21.61 12.74 10.56
C PHE A 201 22.56 12.53 9.37
N LYS A 202 23.88 12.65 9.54
CA LYS A 202 24.83 12.44 8.44
C LYS A 202 25.13 10.95 8.21
N SER A 203 25.22 10.13 9.27
CA SER A 203 25.32 8.67 9.11
C SER A 203 24.02 8.08 8.62
N ASP A 204 22.89 8.62 9.07
CA ASP A 204 21.56 8.13 8.71
C ASP A 204 21.18 8.56 7.29
N ALA A 205 21.65 9.73 6.80
CA ALA A 205 21.51 10.11 5.40
C ALA A 205 22.41 9.31 4.44
N VAL A 206 23.63 8.96 4.86
CA VAL A 206 24.51 8.07 4.09
C VAL A 206 23.94 6.66 4.05
N LYS A 207 23.48 6.15 5.20
CA LYS A 207 22.73 4.89 5.26
C LYS A 207 21.49 4.93 4.39
N ALA A 208 20.70 6.00 4.43
CA ALA A 208 19.52 6.12 3.57
C ALA A 208 19.86 6.17 2.08
N ASP A 209 20.99 6.77 1.66
CA ASP A 209 21.45 6.77 0.27
C ASP A 209 21.99 5.39 -0.16
N ASP A 210 22.66 4.68 0.75
CA ASP A 210 23.13 3.31 0.54
C ASP A 210 21.94 2.32 0.49
N ASP A 211 20.97 2.47 1.40
CA ASP A 211 19.71 1.71 1.43
C ASP A 211 18.87 1.98 0.17
N LEU A 212 18.87 3.24 -0.32
CA LEU A 212 18.23 3.63 -1.57
C LEU A 212 18.88 2.93 -2.77
N LYS A 213 20.21 2.96 -2.87
CA LYS A 213 20.95 2.29 -3.96
C LYS A 213 20.78 0.78 -3.91
N GLU A 214 20.86 0.19 -2.72
CA GLU A 214 20.61 -1.24 -2.53
C GLU A 214 19.18 -1.60 -2.94
N CYS A 215 18.21 -0.75 -2.61
CA CYS A 215 16.85 -0.92 -3.09
C CYS A 215 16.71 -0.76 -4.61
N GLU A 216 17.33 0.24 -5.24
CA GLU A 216 17.28 0.43 -6.70
C GLU A 216 17.89 -0.77 -7.44
N GLN A 217 18.95 -1.35 -6.87
CA GLN A 217 19.54 -2.59 -7.36
C GLN A 217 18.60 -3.79 -7.17
N ARG A 218 17.99 -3.95 -5.99
CA ARG A 218 17.02 -5.05 -5.72
C ARG A 218 15.75 -4.94 -6.56
N ALA A 219 15.23 -3.72 -6.74
CA ALA A 219 14.08 -3.44 -7.58
C ALA A 219 14.38 -3.66 -9.08
N GLY A 220 15.66 -3.64 -9.49
CA GLY A 220 16.08 -3.77 -10.88
C GLY A 220 15.96 -2.48 -11.69
N THR A 221 15.86 -1.33 -11.04
CA THR A 221 15.68 -0.01 -11.69
C THR A 221 17.00 0.74 -11.89
N GLY A 222 18.07 0.36 -11.19
CA GLY A 222 19.43 0.82 -11.47
C GLY A 222 20.02 0.04 -12.64
N GLY A 223 20.28 0.72 -13.76
CA GLY A 223 20.70 0.09 -15.02
C GLY A 223 21.80 -0.96 -14.87
N GLY A 224 21.45 -2.24 -15.09
CA GLY A 224 22.41 -3.35 -15.19
C GLY A 224 21.99 -4.70 -14.59
N GLY A 225 20.94 -4.79 -13.77
CA GLY A 225 20.57 -6.06 -13.12
C GLY A 225 19.57 -6.91 -13.92
N ALA A 226 20.04 -7.91 -14.65
CA ALA A 226 19.18 -9.02 -15.07
C ALA A 226 18.71 -9.79 -13.82
N GLY A 227 17.42 -9.71 -13.47
CA GLY A 227 16.82 -10.46 -12.36
C GLY A 227 16.27 -9.66 -11.17
N GLY A 228 16.14 -8.33 -11.28
CA GLY A 228 15.52 -7.51 -10.23
C GLY A 228 14.02 -7.77 -10.04
N LEU A 229 13.46 -7.38 -8.89
CA LEU A 229 12.05 -7.62 -8.52
C LEU A 229 11.05 -7.12 -9.59
N ALA A 230 11.39 -6.07 -10.34
CA ALA A 230 10.54 -5.55 -11.42
C ALA A 230 10.33 -6.52 -12.58
N THR A 231 11.27 -7.44 -12.85
CA THR A 231 11.13 -8.43 -13.94
C THR A 231 10.33 -9.66 -13.52
N ARG A 232 10.08 -9.86 -12.21
CA ARG A 232 9.35 -11.01 -11.69
C ARG A 232 7.84 -10.91 -11.96
N THR A 233 7.17 -12.05 -12.14
CA THR A 233 5.71 -12.11 -12.28
C THR A 233 5.02 -11.86 -10.91
N PRO A 234 3.73 -11.49 -10.88
CA PRO A 234 2.98 -11.42 -9.63
C PRO A 234 3.01 -12.76 -8.86
N GLY A 235 2.81 -13.89 -9.52
CA GLY A 235 2.92 -15.23 -8.91
C GLY A 235 4.28 -15.50 -8.24
N GLU A 236 5.39 -15.12 -8.87
CA GLU A 236 6.73 -15.25 -8.28
C GLU A 236 6.90 -14.37 -7.03
N LEU A 237 6.37 -13.14 -7.06
CA LEU A 237 6.42 -12.23 -5.91
C LEU A 237 5.52 -12.70 -4.76
N ILE A 238 4.32 -13.22 -5.07
CA ILE A 238 3.40 -13.85 -4.12
C ILE A 238 4.09 -15.01 -3.42
N ALA A 239 4.71 -15.92 -4.18
CA ALA A 239 5.45 -17.06 -3.66
C ALA A 239 6.64 -16.64 -2.78
N GLN A 240 7.37 -15.61 -3.20
CA GLN A 240 8.48 -15.06 -2.43
C GLN A 240 8.03 -14.48 -1.08
N VAL A 241 6.96 -13.68 -1.05
CA VAL A 241 6.41 -13.13 0.21
C VAL A 241 5.82 -14.23 1.08
N ALA A 242 5.14 -15.20 0.47
CA ALA A 242 4.65 -16.40 1.14
C ALA A 242 5.79 -17.29 1.66
N GLY A 243 7.04 -17.07 1.23
CA GLY A 243 8.17 -17.90 1.63
C GLY A 243 8.05 -19.36 1.17
N SER A 244 7.39 -19.61 0.04
CA SER A 244 7.16 -20.96 -0.49
C SER A 244 7.36 -21.00 -1.99
N THR A 245 8.34 -21.80 -2.44
CA THR A 245 8.63 -22.00 -3.87
C THR A 245 7.60 -22.89 -4.56
N SER A 246 6.95 -23.82 -3.83
CA SER A 246 5.88 -24.66 -4.38
C SER A 246 4.65 -23.84 -4.75
N LEU A 247 4.38 -22.73 -4.04
CA LEU A 247 3.28 -21.83 -4.39
C LEU A 247 3.45 -21.21 -5.79
N ALA A 248 4.67 -20.84 -6.18
CA ALA A 248 4.93 -20.29 -7.53
C ALA A 248 4.52 -21.28 -8.62
N ALA A 249 5.00 -22.53 -8.49
CA ALA A 249 4.71 -23.59 -9.46
C ALA A 249 3.22 -23.93 -9.53
N VAL A 250 2.50 -23.85 -8.40
CA VAL A 250 1.06 -24.10 -8.36
C VAL A 250 0.27 -22.98 -9.03
N LEU A 251 0.60 -21.72 -8.75
CA LEU A 251 -0.08 -20.57 -9.34
C LEU A 251 0.15 -20.47 -10.86
N GLU A 252 1.37 -20.75 -11.32
CA GLU A 252 1.71 -20.78 -12.75
C GLU A 252 0.85 -21.80 -13.52
N ASN A 253 0.57 -22.95 -12.90
CA ASN A 253 -0.26 -24.00 -13.48
C ASN A 253 -1.76 -23.78 -13.30
N GLN A 254 -2.18 -22.82 -12.45
CA GLN A 254 -3.59 -22.53 -12.14
C GLN A 254 -3.91 -21.04 -12.31
N THR A 255 -3.90 -20.59 -13.57
CA THR A 255 -4.10 -19.16 -13.93
C THR A 255 -5.40 -18.56 -13.39
N ALA A 256 -6.48 -19.34 -13.32
CA ALA A 256 -7.75 -18.90 -12.74
C ALA A 256 -7.66 -18.66 -11.23
N LEU A 257 -6.93 -19.52 -10.51
CA LEU A 257 -6.65 -19.32 -9.09
C LEU A 257 -5.71 -18.14 -8.88
N GLU A 258 -4.65 -18.01 -9.70
CA GLU A 258 -3.74 -16.86 -9.62
C GLU A 258 -4.49 -15.53 -9.79
N ALA A 259 -5.34 -15.39 -10.81
CA ALA A 259 -6.15 -14.20 -11.00
C ALA A 259 -7.06 -13.90 -9.79
N LYS A 260 -7.64 -14.94 -9.19
CA LYS A 260 -8.45 -14.80 -7.98
C LYS A 260 -7.61 -14.36 -6.78
N VAL A 261 -6.43 -14.95 -6.58
CA VAL A 261 -5.49 -14.56 -5.52
C VAL A 261 -5.08 -13.10 -5.67
N GLU A 262 -4.77 -12.65 -6.88
CA GLU A 262 -4.44 -11.24 -7.15
C GLU A 262 -5.58 -10.29 -6.78
N GLN A 263 -6.83 -10.65 -7.11
CA GLN A 263 -8.02 -9.87 -6.76
C GLN A 263 -8.22 -9.80 -5.23
N GLU A 264 -8.19 -10.94 -4.55
CA GLU A 264 -8.38 -10.99 -3.09
C GLU A 264 -7.22 -10.32 -2.36
N LEU A 265 -6.00 -10.36 -2.92
CA LEU A 265 -4.84 -9.66 -2.35
C LEU A 265 -5.01 -8.14 -2.41
N LEU A 266 -5.54 -7.60 -3.50
CA LEU A 266 -5.90 -6.18 -3.57
C LEU A 266 -6.95 -5.81 -2.51
N ASP A 267 -7.93 -6.68 -2.26
CA ASP A 267 -8.94 -6.46 -1.23
C ASP A 267 -8.34 -6.46 0.18
N VAL A 268 -7.48 -7.44 0.51
CA VAL A 268 -6.76 -7.50 1.80
C VAL A 268 -5.93 -6.25 2.01
N LEU A 269 -5.18 -5.81 1.00
CA LEU A 269 -4.34 -4.60 1.08
C LEU A 269 -5.17 -3.32 1.21
N ALA A 270 -6.34 -3.25 0.59
CA ALA A 270 -7.24 -2.10 0.70
C ALA A 270 -7.94 -2.03 2.07
N ASN A 271 -8.24 -3.18 2.68
CA ASN A 271 -9.01 -3.30 3.92
C ASN A 271 -8.14 -3.57 5.16
N ARG A 272 -6.94 -2.96 5.24
CA ARG A 272 -5.96 -3.22 6.31
C ARG A 272 -6.53 -3.11 7.73
N ASP A 273 -7.45 -2.17 7.95
CA ASP A 273 -8.02 -1.89 9.28
C ASP A 273 -8.85 -3.07 9.81
N GLN A 274 -9.39 -3.92 8.92
CA GLN A 274 -10.14 -5.12 9.31
C GLN A 274 -9.25 -6.18 9.99
N TYR A 275 -7.93 -6.07 9.79
CA TYR A 275 -6.91 -6.97 10.32
C TYR A 275 -6.05 -6.34 11.41
N ALA A 276 -6.36 -5.10 11.83
CA ALA A 276 -5.64 -4.39 12.90
C ALA A 276 -5.46 -5.23 14.17
N TRP A 277 -6.42 -6.13 14.44
CA TRP A 277 -6.39 -7.04 15.57
C TRP A 277 -5.14 -7.95 15.59
N LEU A 278 -4.54 -8.30 14.46
CA LEU A 278 -3.32 -9.13 14.37
C LEU A 278 -2.04 -8.35 14.68
N PHE A 279 -2.07 -7.02 14.56
CA PHE A 279 -0.90 -6.16 14.68
C PHE A 279 -0.82 -5.43 16.03
N ASN A 280 -1.87 -5.50 16.85
CA ASN A 280 -1.92 -4.86 18.16
C ASN A 280 -1.31 -5.76 19.24
N ASP A 281 -0.14 -5.36 19.74
CA ASP A 281 0.52 -6.01 20.88
C ASP A 281 -0.42 -6.07 22.09
N GLY A 282 -0.55 -7.24 22.71
CA GLY A 282 -1.41 -7.47 23.88
C GLY A 282 -2.86 -7.87 23.56
N ASN A 283 -3.22 -8.10 22.30
CA ASN A 283 -4.50 -8.70 21.94
C ASN A 283 -4.46 -10.22 22.09
N ASP A 284 -5.31 -10.78 22.96
CA ASP A 284 -5.41 -12.23 23.19
C ASP A 284 -5.70 -13.01 21.89
N ALA A 285 -6.50 -12.46 20.97
CA ALA A 285 -6.75 -13.11 19.68
C ALA A 285 -5.50 -13.20 18.81
N ALA A 286 -4.65 -12.16 18.82
CA ALA A 286 -3.38 -12.22 18.12
C ALA A 286 -2.46 -13.26 18.77
N SER A 287 -2.43 -13.33 20.10
CA SER A 287 -1.67 -14.34 20.83
C SER A 287 -2.12 -15.76 20.48
N ASP A 288 -3.42 -16.03 20.45
CA ASP A 288 -3.95 -17.35 20.12
C ASP A 288 -3.71 -17.73 18.66
N TRP A 289 -3.82 -16.77 17.74
CA TRP A 289 -3.44 -16.98 16.35
C TRP A 289 -1.94 -17.29 16.20
N ILE A 290 -1.07 -16.56 16.91
CA ILE A 290 0.38 -16.82 16.93
C ILE A 290 0.66 -18.22 17.50
N LYS A 291 0.01 -18.62 18.60
CA LYS A 291 0.15 -19.98 19.17
C LYS A 291 -0.28 -21.06 18.17
N LEU A 292 -1.38 -20.85 17.45
CA LEU A 292 -1.83 -21.76 16.40
C LEU A 292 -0.79 -21.84 15.27
N ARG A 293 -0.33 -20.69 14.76
CA ARG A 293 0.71 -20.60 13.72
C ARG A 293 1.98 -21.32 14.13
N GLU A 294 2.48 -21.08 15.32
CA GLU A 294 3.69 -21.74 15.84
C GLU A 294 3.50 -23.25 15.97
N SER A 295 2.34 -23.68 16.44
CA SER A 295 2.04 -25.10 16.63
C SER A 295 1.94 -25.85 15.31
N ILE A 296 1.37 -25.22 14.28
CA ILE A 296 1.36 -25.72 12.90
C ILE A 296 2.79 -25.71 12.32
N GLY A 297 3.52 -24.61 12.49
CA GLY A 297 4.87 -24.43 11.94
C GLY A 297 5.92 -25.39 12.52
N LYS A 298 5.76 -25.80 13.79
CA LYS A 298 6.62 -26.80 14.47
C LYS A 298 6.22 -28.25 14.16
N SER A 299 5.08 -28.47 13.49
CA SER A 299 4.57 -29.82 13.22
C SER A 299 5.24 -30.43 11.98
N ASP A 300 5.83 -31.60 12.16
CA ASP A 300 6.36 -32.45 11.09
C ASP A 300 5.27 -33.09 10.21
N GLU A 301 4.02 -33.10 10.68
CA GLU A 301 2.86 -33.61 9.95
C GLU A 301 2.46 -32.80 8.70
N PHE A 302 2.86 -31.54 8.58
CA PHE A 302 2.43 -30.68 7.47
C PHE A 302 3.58 -30.40 6.49
N ASP A 303 3.29 -30.35 5.19
CA ASP A 303 4.23 -29.85 4.19
C ASP A 303 4.45 -28.33 4.35
N ASP A 304 5.52 -27.82 3.73
CA ASP A 304 5.93 -26.43 3.88
C ASP A 304 4.86 -25.42 3.44
N LEU A 305 4.10 -25.73 2.38
CA LEU A 305 3.03 -24.84 1.91
C LEU A 305 1.83 -24.88 2.86
N THR A 306 1.46 -26.05 3.38
CA THR A 306 0.42 -26.16 4.42
C THR A 306 0.81 -25.38 5.67
N ARG A 307 2.07 -25.48 6.13
CA ARG A 307 2.56 -24.72 7.31
C ARG A 307 2.44 -23.21 7.10
N VAL A 308 2.66 -22.75 5.88
CA VAL A 308 2.52 -21.34 5.50
C VAL A 308 1.06 -20.91 5.44
N LEU A 309 0.19 -21.66 4.76
CA LEU A 309 -1.16 -21.22 4.43
C LEU A 309 -2.18 -21.50 5.53
N LEU A 310 -2.11 -22.65 6.20
CA LEU A 310 -3.15 -23.12 7.13
C LEU A 310 -3.45 -22.12 8.27
N PRO A 311 -2.46 -21.46 8.91
CA PRO A 311 -2.76 -20.45 9.93
C PRO A 311 -3.63 -19.29 9.40
N PHE A 312 -3.47 -18.90 8.13
CA PHE A 312 -4.21 -17.79 7.53
C PHE A 312 -5.67 -18.12 7.18
N ALA A 313 -6.07 -19.40 7.22
CA ALA A 313 -7.48 -19.77 7.20
C ALA A 313 -8.25 -19.18 8.38
N SER A 314 -7.60 -19.05 9.54
CA SER A 314 -8.17 -18.48 10.76
C SER A 314 -8.03 -16.96 10.88
N ALA A 315 -7.27 -16.31 9.98
CA ALA A 315 -7.04 -14.87 9.97
C ALA A 315 -8.23 -14.13 9.31
N VAL A 316 -9.43 -14.26 9.89
CA VAL A 316 -10.67 -13.65 9.37
C VAL A 316 -10.81 -12.18 9.78
N THR A 317 -11.66 -11.45 9.06
CA THR A 317 -11.89 -10.01 9.28
C THR A 317 -12.81 -9.78 10.49
N LYS A 318 -12.46 -8.79 11.32
CA LYS A 318 -13.24 -8.24 12.44
C LYS A 318 -13.61 -9.22 13.57
N ARG A 319 -12.96 -9.07 14.74
CA ARG A 319 -13.39 -9.69 16.01
C ARG A 319 -14.66 -9.03 16.53
N THR A 320 -15.56 -9.86 17.02
CA THR A 320 -16.83 -9.46 17.59
C THR A 320 -16.98 -10.10 18.96
N GLY A 321 -16.48 -9.45 20.01
CA GLY A 321 -16.59 -9.95 21.39
C GLY A 321 -15.82 -11.25 21.68
N GLU A 322 -16.18 -11.88 22.81
CA GLU A 322 -15.67 -13.16 23.35
C GLU A 322 -15.72 -14.24 22.25
N ASP A 323 -14.57 -14.84 21.92
CA ASP A 323 -14.29 -16.04 21.11
C ASP A 323 -15.01 -16.34 19.78
N TRP A 324 -15.97 -15.52 19.37
CA TRP A 324 -16.80 -15.71 18.18
C TRP A 324 -16.40 -14.75 17.07
N ASN A 325 -16.41 -15.27 15.84
CA ASN A 325 -16.27 -14.49 14.62
C ASN A 325 -17.34 -14.92 13.62
N VAL A 326 -17.53 -14.13 12.57
CA VAL A 326 -18.49 -14.43 11.52
C VAL A 326 -17.80 -14.34 10.17
N GLN A 327 -18.05 -15.35 9.33
CA GLN A 327 -17.67 -15.34 7.93
C GLN A 327 -18.80 -15.92 7.09
N LEU A 328 -18.78 -15.64 5.81
CA LEU A 328 -19.59 -16.35 4.83
C LEU A 328 -19.02 -17.76 4.61
N ASP A 329 -19.88 -18.75 4.76
CA ASP A 329 -19.60 -20.17 4.59
C ASP A 329 -19.54 -20.56 3.10
N VAL A 330 -19.29 -21.84 2.78
CA VAL A 330 -19.21 -22.31 1.37
C VAL A 330 -20.58 -22.40 0.67
N THR A 331 -21.66 -22.03 1.36
CA THR A 331 -23.02 -21.85 0.81
C THR A 331 -23.40 -20.37 0.71
N ASN A 332 -22.44 -19.47 0.91
CA ASN A 332 -22.60 -18.02 0.95
C ASN A 332 -23.57 -17.54 2.04
N ARG A 333 -23.64 -18.26 3.17
CA ARG A 333 -24.40 -17.88 4.36
C ARG A 333 -23.46 -17.43 5.45
N ARG A 334 -23.83 -16.39 6.19
CA ARG A 334 -23.06 -16.00 7.38
C ARG A 334 -23.18 -17.11 8.42
N THR A 335 -22.04 -17.52 8.97
CA THR A 335 -21.94 -18.58 9.96
C THR A 335 -20.99 -18.16 11.07
N CYS A 336 -21.19 -18.77 12.23
CA CYS A 336 -20.36 -18.53 13.40
C CYS A 336 -19.07 -19.36 13.31
N LEU A 337 -17.97 -18.73 13.71
CA LEU A 337 -16.64 -19.31 13.76
C LEU A 337 -16.18 -19.30 15.22
N ARG A 338 -15.62 -20.41 15.69
CA ARG A 338 -15.22 -20.57 17.08
C ARG A 338 -13.78 -21.03 17.25
N GLY A 339 -13.18 -20.62 18.36
CA GLY A 339 -11.87 -21.08 18.82
C GLY A 339 -10.68 -20.54 18.03
N PRO A 340 -9.45 -20.96 18.35
CA PRO A 340 -8.23 -20.45 17.73
C PRO A 340 -8.16 -20.65 16.22
N ALA A 341 -8.66 -21.78 15.70
CA ALA A 341 -8.66 -22.05 14.25
C ALA A 341 -9.88 -21.48 13.51
N ARG A 342 -10.82 -20.84 14.22
CA ARG A 342 -12.01 -20.20 13.64
C ARG A 342 -12.80 -21.15 12.73
N LEU A 343 -13.10 -22.34 13.22
CA LEU A 343 -13.83 -23.36 12.46
C LEU A 343 -15.34 -23.14 12.58
N THR A 344 -16.06 -23.36 11.47
CA THR A 344 -17.53 -23.50 11.51
C THR A 344 -17.91 -24.79 12.23
N TYR A 345 -19.17 -24.88 12.66
CA TYR A 345 -19.72 -26.13 13.19
C TYR A 345 -19.54 -27.31 12.21
N ARG A 346 -19.86 -27.11 10.93
CA ARG A 346 -19.75 -28.16 9.90
C ARG A 346 -18.31 -28.58 9.67
N GLN A 347 -17.38 -27.63 9.55
CA GLN A 347 -15.96 -27.95 9.40
C GLN A 347 -15.44 -28.78 10.57
N ALA A 348 -15.74 -28.37 11.80
CA ALA A 348 -15.30 -29.09 12.99
C ALA A 348 -15.87 -30.52 13.03
N LYS A 349 -17.15 -30.68 12.71
CA LYS A 349 -17.78 -31.99 12.61
C LYS A 349 -17.15 -32.86 11.53
N SER A 350 -16.98 -32.33 10.32
CA SER A 350 -16.42 -33.08 9.20
C SER A 350 -14.94 -33.43 9.41
N LEU A 351 -14.22 -32.70 10.25
CA LEU A 351 -12.87 -33.01 10.72
C LEU A 351 -12.83 -33.94 11.94
N GLY A 352 -13.97 -34.48 12.38
CA GLY A 352 -14.05 -35.44 13.48
C GLY A 352 -13.65 -34.85 14.84
N ILE A 353 -13.98 -33.58 15.09
CA ILE A 353 -13.88 -32.99 16.43
C ILE A 353 -15.08 -33.49 17.24
N GLU A 354 -14.80 -34.24 18.31
CA GLU A 354 -15.79 -35.08 18.99
C GLU A 354 -16.86 -34.29 19.75
N THR A 355 -16.46 -33.29 20.54
CA THR A 355 -17.38 -32.52 21.38
C THR A 355 -17.51 -31.11 20.83
N ILE A 356 -18.61 -30.82 20.13
CA ILE A 356 -18.85 -29.51 19.51
C ILE A 356 -20.23 -28.98 19.89
N GLN A 357 -20.31 -27.73 20.32
CA GLN A 357 -21.60 -27.09 20.53
C GLN A 357 -22.20 -26.72 19.18
N LEU A 358 -23.48 -27.04 19.00
CA LEU A 358 -24.22 -26.57 17.84
C LEU A 358 -24.37 -25.05 17.91
N ASP A 359 -24.05 -24.38 16.82
CA ASP A 359 -24.17 -22.92 16.72
C ASP A 359 -24.86 -22.47 15.44
N ALA A 360 -25.38 -21.24 15.47
CA ALA A 360 -25.98 -20.58 14.33
C ALA A 360 -25.78 -19.07 14.41
N TYR A 361 -25.54 -18.45 13.25
CA TYR A 361 -25.48 -17.00 13.13
C TYR A 361 -26.86 -16.39 13.00
N ARG A 362 -27.08 -15.29 13.73
CA ARG A 362 -28.26 -14.43 13.62
C ARG A 362 -27.83 -13.02 13.19
N GLY A 363 -28.39 -12.56 12.07
CA GLY A 363 -28.24 -11.19 11.57
C GLY A 363 -29.28 -10.22 12.13
N ASP A 364 -29.18 -8.95 11.75
CA ASP A 364 -30.06 -7.83 12.14
C ASP A 364 -31.53 -8.09 11.71
N GLU A 365 -32.24 -8.89 12.50
CA GLU A 365 -33.68 -9.10 12.38
C GLU A 365 -34.40 -8.28 13.44
N THR A 366 -35.43 -7.54 13.01
CA THR A 366 -36.38 -6.77 13.84
C THR A 366 -37.22 -7.65 14.78
N VAL A 367 -37.03 -8.96 14.77
CA VAL A 367 -37.72 -9.94 15.59
C VAL A 367 -36.95 -10.09 16.90
N ASP A 368 -37.62 -9.86 18.02
CA ASP A 368 -37.09 -10.12 19.35
C ASP A 368 -37.06 -11.63 19.61
N PHE A 369 -35.90 -12.27 19.40
CA PHE A 369 -35.72 -13.69 19.71
C PHE A 369 -35.51 -13.95 21.20
N THR A 370 -35.38 -12.94 22.06
CA THR A 370 -35.15 -13.16 23.51
C THR A 370 -36.28 -14.00 24.12
N ASN A 371 -37.47 -14.01 23.51
CA ASN A 371 -38.62 -14.82 23.91
C ASN A 371 -39.14 -15.79 22.81
N ASP A 372 -38.42 -15.97 21.69
CA ASP A 372 -38.84 -16.86 20.58
C ASP A 372 -38.05 -18.18 20.60
N ASP A 373 -38.30 -19.03 21.60
CA ASP A 373 -37.64 -20.33 21.73
C ASP A 373 -37.82 -21.20 20.47
N ALA A 374 -38.99 -21.14 19.83
CA ALA A 374 -39.27 -21.88 18.60
C ALA A 374 -38.39 -21.41 17.44
N GLY A 375 -38.20 -20.10 17.29
CA GLY A 375 -37.29 -19.52 16.31
C GLY A 375 -35.82 -19.89 16.57
N ARG A 376 -35.39 -19.86 17.84
CA ARG A 376 -34.01 -20.22 18.25
C ARG A 376 -33.73 -21.69 17.97
N ILE A 377 -34.64 -22.58 18.35
CA ILE A 377 -34.56 -24.03 18.07
C ILE A 377 -34.56 -24.28 16.56
N ARG A 378 -35.39 -23.59 15.79
CA ARG A 378 -35.44 -23.72 14.33
C ARG A 378 -34.12 -23.31 13.69
N LEU A 379 -33.49 -22.23 14.15
CA LEU A 379 -32.24 -21.74 13.58
C LEU A 379 -31.08 -22.70 13.88
N LEU A 380 -30.92 -23.14 15.13
CA LEU A 380 -29.93 -24.17 15.48
C LEU A 380 -30.22 -25.49 14.76
N GLY A 381 -31.48 -25.91 14.69
CA GLY A 381 -31.92 -27.10 13.96
C GLY A 381 -31.53 -27.06 12.48
N ALA A 382 -31.59 -25.88 11.85
CA ALA A 382 -31.12 -25.70 10.47
C ALA A 382 -29.60 -25.92 10.34
N SER A 383 -28.79 -25.45 11.29
CA SER A 383 -27.35 -25.74 11.34
C SER A 383 -27.08 -27.24 11.51
N ALA A 384 -27.82 -27.93 12.38
CA ALA A 384 -27.71 -29.37 12.60
C ALA A 384 -28.05 -30.16 11.33
N MET A 385 -29.19 -29.85 10.70
CA MET A 385 -29.61 -30.49 9.45
C MET A 385 -28.61 -30.25 8.31
N ALA A 386 -28.04 -29.04 8.21
CA ALA A 386 -27.00 -28.74 7.23
C ALA A 386 -25.72 -29.56 7.45
N ALA A 387 -25.46 -30.00 8.69
CA ALA A 387 -24.38 -30.91 9.05
C ALA A 387 -24.78 -32.40 8.96
N GLY A 388 -25.96 -32.72 8.41
CA GLY A 388 -26.48 -34.08 8.30
C GLY A 388 -26.95 -34.70 9.63
N LEU A 389 -27.28 -33.89 10.63
CA LEU A 389 -27.89 -34.36 11.88
C LEU A 389 -29.42 -34.29 11.82
N PRO A 390 -30.12 -35.11 12.63
CA PRO A 390 -31.55 -34.96 12.80
C PRO A 390 -31.91 -33.59 13.41
N PRO A 391 -33.17 -33.14 13.27
CA PRO A 391 -33.68 -31.97 13.98
C PRO A 391 -33.47 -32.10 15.49
N LEU A 392 -33.35 -30.97 16.18
CA LEU A 392 -33.17 -30.92 17.63
C LEU A 392 -34.41 -31.41 18.37
N ASP A 393 -34.29 -32.51 19.10
CA ASP A 393 -35.27 -33.02 20.05
C ASP A 393 -34.57 -33.82 21.16
N PRO A 394 -34.62 -33.41 22.46
CA PRO A 394 -35.27 -32.20 22.99
C PRO A 394 -34.48 -30.91 22.73
N ALA A 395 -35.11 -29.76 22.99
CA ALA A 395 -34.49 -28.44 22.83
C ALA A 395 -33.34 -28.26 23.84
N PRO A 396 -32.12 -27.92 23.37
CA PRO A 396 -31.00 -27.65 24.26
C PRO A 396 -31.21 -26.31 24.99
N GLU A 397 -30.46 -26.09 26.07
CA GLU A 397 -30.28 -24.75 26.61
C GLU A 397 -29.49 -23.90 25.60
N ILE A 398 -30.00 -22.70 25.27
CA ILE A 398 -29.43 -21.83 24.23
C ILE A 398 -28.93 -20.54 24.86
N GLN A 399 -27.69 -20.17 24.55
CA GLN A 399 -27.09 -18.88 24.90
C GLN A 399 -26.74 -18.08 23.64
N GLU A 400 -26.47 -16.78 23.82
CA GLU A 400 -26.15 -15.85 22.74
C GLU A 400 -24.84 -15.12 23.06
N ALA A 401 -23.90 -15.14 22.12
CA ALA A 401 -22.72 -14.30 22.13
C ALA A 401 -22.97 -13.09 21.22
N GLN A 402 -23.02 -11.90 21.83
CA GLN A 402 -23.23 -10.66 21.10
C GLN A 402 -22.00 -10.28 20.27
N LEU A 403 -22.24 -9.97 19.00
CA LEU A 403 -21.22 -9.51 18.08
C LEU A 403 -21.14 -7.98 18.10
N ALA A 404 -20.02 -7.40 17.63
CA ALA A 404 -19.60 -6.00 17.85
C ALA A 404 -20.63 -4.90 17.51
N SER A 405 -21.66 -5.19 16.72
CA SER A 405 -22.70 -4.24 16.29
C SER A 405 -23.95 -4.24 17.18
N GLY A 406 -24.00 -5.06 18.24
CA GLY A 406 -25.12 -5.15 19.17
C GLY A 406 -26.40 -5.81 18.61
N ARG A 407 -26.46 -6.01 17.28
CA ARG A 407 -27.61 -6.56 16.55
C ARG A 407 -27.33 -7.91 15.87
N GLU A 408 -26.08 -8.35 15.90
CA GLU A 408 -25.66 -9.63 15.35
C GLU A 408 -25.24 -10.52 16.51
N PHE A 409 -25.61 -11.80 16.46
CA PHE A 409 -25.34 -12.75 17.54
C PHE A 409 -24.91 -14.11 16.98
N CYS A 410 -24.04 -14.79 17.72
CA CYS A 410 -23.84 -16.22 17.58
C CYS A 410 -24.64 -16.92 18.67
N MET A 411 -25.67 -17.67 18.27
CA MET A 411 -26.46 -18.49 19.18
C MET A 411 -25.84 -19.88 19.24
N TYR A 412 -25.78 -20.47 20.43
CA TYR A 412 -25.19 -21.79 20.61
C TYR A 412 -25.88 -22.60 21.71
N ALA A 413 -25.86 -23.93 21.55
CA ALA A 413 -26.29 -24.87 22.57
C ALA A 413 -25.23 -24.96 23.68
N VAL A 414 -25.63 -24.81 24.94
CA VAL A 414 -24.71 -24.86 26.10
C VAL A 414 -24.12 -26.27 26.24
N GLY A 415 -22.79 -26.36 26.44
CA GLY A 415 -22.06 -27.61 26.59
C GLY A 415 -20.54 -27.41 26.64
N ASP A 416 -19.77 -28.43 26.27
CA ASP A 416 -18.33 -28.29 26.01
C ASP A 416 -18.09 -28.09 24.50
N ASP A 417 -17.06 -27.33 24.12
CA ASP A 417 -16.69 -27.13 22.71
C ASP A 417 -15.18 -27.29 22.48
N ASP A 418 -14.81 -28.41 21.87
CA ASP A 418 -13.44 -28.77 21.59
C ASP A 418 -12.77 -27.89 20.54
N ARG A 419 -13.53 -27.06 19.80
CA ARG A 419 -12.95 -26.03 18.92
C ARG A 419 -12.15 -25.00 19.70
N GLU A 420 -12.45 -24.77 20.97
CA GLU A 420 -11.70 -23.86 21.85
C GLU A 420 -10.34 -24.44 22.25
N SER A 421 -10.21 -25.77 22.25
CA SER A 421 -8.98 -26.46 22.62
C SER A 421 -8.02 -26.54 21.44
N LEU A 422 -6.96 -25.74 21.48
CA LEU A 422 -5.92 -25.75 20.45
C LEU A 422 -5.33 -27.15 20.22
N SER A 423 -5.11 -27.94 21.28
CA SER A 423 -4.55 -29.29 21.15
C SER A 423 -5.49 -30.26 20.44
N LYS A 424 -6.79 -30.23 20.76
CA LYS A 424 -7.80 -31.07 20.10
C LYS A 424 -8.00 -30.66 18.65
N VAL A 425 -8.06 -29.37 18.37
CA VAL A 425 -8.12 -28.82 17.00
C VAL A 425 -6.89 -29.27 16.20
N LEU A 426 -5.68 -29.13 16.74
CA LEU A 426 -4.46 -29.56 16.06
C LEU A 426 -4.44 -31.06 15.81
N ALA A 427 -4.94 -31.89 16.74
CA ALA A 427 -5.04 -33.34 16.53
C ALA A 427 -5.96 -33.67 15.35
N ALA A 428 -7.12 -33.01 15.24
CA ALA A 428 -8.04 -33.15 14.12
C ALA A 428 -7.41 -32.69 12.80
N LEU A 429 -6.77 -31.51 12.78
CA LEU A 429 -6.08 -30.99 11.60
C LEU A 429 -4.95 -31.92 11.14
N LYS A 430 -4.15 -32.47 12.06
CA LYS A 430 -3.10 -33.45 11.72
C LYS A 430 -3.69 -34.73 11.14
N ARG A 431 -4.77 -35.24 11.72
CA ARG A 431 -5.46 -36.44 11.23
C ARG A 431 -5.97 -36.26 9.79
N HIS A 432 -6.55 -35.10 9.46
CA HIS A 432 -7.24 -34.89 8.19
C HIS A 432 -6.45 -34.11 7.13
N LEU A 433 -5.41 -33.37 7.53
CA LEU A 433 -4.56 -32.55 6.65
C LEU A 433 -3.07 -32.87 6.79
N GLY A 434 -2.68 -33.83 7.64
CA GLY A 434 -1.29 -34.22 7.84
C GLY A 434 -0.69 -35.01 6.67
N LYS A 435 0.49 -35.59 6.91
CA LYS A 435 1.26 -36.31 5.88
C LYS A 435 0.61 -37.61 5.46
N ASP A 436 -0.01 -38.29 6.42
CA ASP A 436 -0.71 -39.57 6.26
C ASP A 436 -2.23 -39.38 6.07
N ALA A 437 -2.67 -38.14 5.87
CA ALA A 437 -4.08 -37.85 5.66
C ALA A 437 -4.57 -38.48 4.36
N ALA A 438 -5.68 -39.23 4.44
CA ALA A 438 -6.35 -39.74 3.26
C ALA A 438 -6.94 -38.60 2.41
N PHE A 439 -7.18 -38.86 1.12
CA PHE A 439 -7.93 -37.98 0.22
C PHE A 439 -7.25 -36.65 -0.10
N VAL A 440 -5.93 -36.60 0.09
CA VAL A 440 -5.07 -35.49 -0.32
C VAL A 440 -3.79 -36.07 -0.92
N PRO A 441 -3.10 -35.31 -1.79
CA PRO A 441 -1.83 -35.75 -2.35
C PRO A 441 -0.76 -35.88 -1.25
N GLU A 442 0.21 -36.77 -1.48
CA GLU A 442 1.41 -36.88 -0.65
C GLU A 442 2.12 -35.53 -0.50
N THR A 443 2.72 -35.27 0.67
CA THR A 443 3.38 -33.99 1.00
C THR A 443 4.56 -33.62 0.09
N SER A 444 5.08 -34.57 -0.67
CA SER A 444 6.16 -34.36 -1.65
C SER A 444 5.69 -33.67 -2.94
N LYS A 445 4.38 -33.67 -3.23
CA LYS A 445 3.83 -33.06 -4.44
C LYS A 445 3.65 -31.55 -4.29
N ASN A 446 3.84 -30.79 -5.37
CA ASN A 446 3.74 -29.33 -5.33
C ASN A 446 2.33 -28.84 -4.95
N GLU A 447 1.26 -29.51 -5.44
CA GLU A 447 -0.12 -29.16 -5.09
C GLU A 447 -0.58 -29.63 -3.70
N ALA A 448 0.25 -30.39 -2.97
CA ALA A 448 -0.12 -31.06 -1.73
C ALA A 448 -0.66 -30.09 -0.67
N GLY A 449 0.03 -28.95 -0.48
CA GLY A 449 -0.39 -27.97 0.52
C GLY A 449 -1.68 -27.26 0.13
N LEU A 450 -1.85 -26.95 -1.16
CA LEU A 450 -3.06 -26.30 -1.64
C LEU A 450 -4.28 -27.23 -1.56
N ALA A 451 -4.12 -28.51 -1.90
CA ALA A 451 -5.18 -29.51 -1.76
C ALA A 451 -5.67 -29.67 -0.31
N ARG A 452 -4.77 -29.50 0.68
CA ARG A 452 -5.14 -29.49 2.11
C ARG A 452 -5.97 -28.27 2.49
N ILE A 453 -5.64 -27.09 1.96
CA ILE A 453 -6.47 -25.89 2.16
C ILE A 453 -7.83 -26.05 1.49
N VAL A 454 -7.88 -26.60 0.28
CA VAL A 454 -9.15 -26.92 -0.39
C VAL A 454 -9.97 -27.91 0.43
N LYS A 455 -9.34 -28.96 0.96
CA LYS A 455 -10.00 -29.96 1.82
C LYS A 455 -10.59 -29.34 3.09
N LEU A 456 -9.88 -28.40 3.71
CA LEU A 456 -10.40 -27.66 4.88
C LEU A 456 -11.66 -26.87 4.54
N TRP A 457 -11.70 -26.19 3.40
CA TRP A 457 -12.88 -25.43 2.98
C TRP A 457 -14.00 -26.35 2.49
N SER A 458 -13.69 -27.44 1.81
CA SER A 458 -14.69 -28.41 1.39
C SER A 458 -15.30 -29.17 2.56
N ALA A 459 -14.65 -29.24 3.72
CA ALA A 459 -15.22 -29.76 4.96
C ALA A 459 -16.47 -28.97 5.43
N ASP A 460 -16.69 -27.78 4.90
CA ASP A 460 -17.88 -26.98 5.19
C ASP A 460 -19.05 -27.27 4.23
N VAL A 461 -18.86 -28.07 3.19
CA VAL A 461 -19.90 -28.42 2.20
C VAL A 461 -20.96 -29.30 2.88
N PRO A 462 -22.27 -28.96 2.76
CA PRO A 462 -23.33 -29.77 3.34
C PRO A 462 -23.26 -31.25 2.92
N GLY A 463 -23.38 -32.14 3.90
CA GLY A 463 -23.32 -33.59 3.67
C GLY A 463 -21.91 -34.17 3.45
N ASN A 464 -20.86 -33.35 3.37
CA ASN A 464 -19.50 -33.84 3.27
C ASN A 464 -18.96 -34.27 4.64
N ILE A 465 -18.45 -35.50 4.73
CA ILE A 465 -17.92 -36.09 5.95
C ILE A 465 -16.57 -36.73 5.63
N TYR A 466 -15.52 -36.35 6.36
CA TYR A 466 -14.19 -36.98 6.25
C TYR A 466 -13.91 -37.98 7.38
N GLU A 467 -14.88 -38.18 8.27
CA GLU A 467 -14.88 -39.18 9.34
C GLU A 467 -15.52 -40.50 8.85
N GLY A 468 -14.86 -41.64 9.07
CA GLY A 468 -15.38 -42.97 8.74
C GLY A 468 -14.79 -43.61 7.48
N THR A 469 -15.14 -44.89 7.26
CA THR A 469 -14.68 -45.74 6.14
C THR A 469 -15.56 -45.68 4.90
N ASP A 470 -16.75 -45.08 5.00
CA ASP A 470 -17.58 -44.80 3.82
C ASP A 470 -16.93 -43.63 3.07
N SER A 471 -16.68 -43.83 1.76
CA SER A 471 -15.90 -42.90 0.94
C SER A 471 -16.32 -41.44 1.18
N PRO A 472 -15.37 -40.51 1.39
CA PRO A 472 -15.70 -39.11 1.53
C PRO A 472 -16.37 -38.63 0.26
N SER A 473 -17.21 -37.61 0.37
CA SER A 473 -17.88 -37.08 -0.81
C SER A 473 -16.92 -36.40 -1.81
N LEU A 474 -15.69 -36.05 -1.39
CA LEU A 474 -14.68 -35.41 -2.23
C LEU A 474 -13.26 -35.95 -1.97
N ASP A 475 -12.61 -36.50 -2.99
CA ASP A 475 -11.24 -37.07 -2.93
C ASP A 475 -10.24 -36.28 -3.79
N PHE A 476 -9.30 -35.57 -3.14
CA PHE A 476 -8.32 -34.72 -3.82
C PHE A 476 -6.96 -35.42 -4.08
N SER A 477 -6.84 -36.73 -3.87
CA SER A 477 -5.56 -37.45 -3.94
C SER A 477 -4.86 -37.33 -5.31
N ASN A 478 -5.65 -37.23 -6.37
CA ASN A 478 -5.16 -37.21 -7.76
C ASN A 478 -5.24 -35.83 -8.42
N SER A 479 -6.17 -34.98 -7.98
CA SER A 479 -6.39 -33.65 -8.55
C SER A 479 -7.20 -32.80 -7.58
N MET A 480 -6.87 -31.52 -7.49
CA MET A 480 -7.70 -30.55 -6.78
C MET A 480 -8.98 -30.19 -7.52
N ALA A 481 -8.94 -30.14 -8.86
CA ALA A 481 -10.02 -29.60 -9.67
C ALA A 481 -11.14 -30.63 -9.87
N ALA A 482 -10.77 -31.88 -10.19
CA ALA A 482 -11.73 -32.91 -10.57
C ALA A 482 -12.86 -33.14 -9.54
N PRO A 483 -12.59 -33.20 -8.21
CA PRO A 483 -13.66 -33.37 -7.22
C PRO A 483 -14.58 -32.15 -7.12
N LEU A 484 -14.12 -30.97 -7.52
CA LEU A 484 -14.89 -29.74 -7.44
C LEU A 484 -15.69 -29.44 -8.71
N GLU A 485 -15.40 -30.07 -9.86
CA GLU A 485 -16.01 -29.69 -11.15
C GLU A 485 -17.55 -29.71 -11.12
N GLU A 486 -18.14 -30.70 -10.43
CA GLU A 486 -19.60 -30.83 -10.30
C GLU A 486 -20.15 -30.27 -8.98
N ASN A 487 -19.28 -29.71 -8.13
CA ASN A 487 -19.67 -29.23 -6.81
C ASN A 487 -20.24 -27.80 -6.91
N PRO A 488 -21.48 -27.54 -6.45
CA PRO A 488 -22.07 -26.20 -6.51
C PRO A 488 -21.32 -25.16 -5.66
N ALA A 489 -20.49 -25.59 -4.71
CA ALA A 489 -19.66 -24.72 -3.89
C ALA A 489 -18.24 -24.48 -4.48
N LYS A 490 -17.92 -25.01 -5.67
CA LYS A 490 -16.60 -24.89 -6.32
C LYS A 490 -16.05 -23.47 -6.26
N ASP A 491 -16.79 -22.50 -6.78
CA ASP A 491 -16.33 -21.12 -6.90
C ASP A 491 -16.07 -20.48 -5.53
N LEU A 492 -16.88 -20.83 -4.52
CA LEU A 492 -16.71 -20.35 -3.15
C LEU A 492 -15.50 -21.00 -2.47
N ILE A 493 -15.27 -22.30 -2.67
CA ILE A 493 -14.09 -23.01 -2.15
C ILE A 493 -12.81 -22.43 -2.77
N VAL A 494 -12.80 -22.20 -4.09
CA VAL A 494 -11.68 -21.57 -4.80
C VAL A 494 -11.47 -20.14 -4.29
N THR A 495 -12.54 -19.37 -4.10
CA THR A 495 -12.48 -18.00 -3.54
C THR A 495 -11.89 -18.00 -2.13
N ARG A 496 -12.36 -18.88 -1.23
CA ARG A 496 -11.83 -18.99 0.13
C ARG A 496 -10.37 -19.42 0.16
N THR A 497 -9.99 -20.32 -0.74
CA THR A 497 -8.59 -20.74 -0.90
C THR A 497 -7.73 -19.57 -1.38
N ALA A 498 -8.22 -18.78 -2.33
CA ALA A 498 -7.54 -17.58 -2.79
C ALA A 498 -7.41 -16.52 -1.69
N GLU A 499 -8.44 -16.32 -0.87
CA GLU A 499 -8.41 -15.43 0.31
C GLU A 499 -7.32 -15.87 1.31
N VAL A 500 -7.14 -17.16 1.54
CA VAL A 500 -6.09 -17.67 2.44
C VAL A 500 -4.70 -17.35 1.89
N ILE A 501 -4.47 -17.58 0.60
CA ILE A 501 -3.20 -17.23 -0.05
C ILE A 501 -2.98 -15.71 0.00
N ALA A 502 -4.01 -14.93 -0.34
CA ALA A 502 -3.99 -13.48 -0.29
C ALA A 502 -3.66 -12.96 1.11
N ARG A 503 -4.30 -13.47 2.17
CA ARG A 503 -3.98 -13.10 3.56
C ARG A 503 -2.56 -13.50 3.95
N SER A 504 -2.10 -14.67 3.50
CA SER A 504 -0.73 -15.12 3.73
C SER A 504 0.30 -14.18 3.15
N VAL A 505 -0.02 -13.39 2.14
CA VAL A 505 0.89 -12.43 1.51
C VAL A 505 0.63 -10.99 1.97
N GLY A 506 -0.63 -10.58 1.92
CA GLY A 506 -1.09 -9.23 2.23
C GLY A 506 -0.85 -8.83 3.68
N LEU A 507 -1.14 -9.71 4.65
CA LEU A 507 -1.00 -9.36 6.07
C LEU A 507 0.48 -9.18 6.48
N PRO A 508 1.41 -10.08 6.11
CA PRO A 508 2.82 -9.82 6.32
C PRO A 508 3.34 -8.59 5.57
N CYS A 509 2.81 -8.29 4.37
CA CYS A 509 3.17 -7.08 3.65
C CYS A 509 2.69 -5.81 4.34
N ILE A 510 1.46 -5.79 4.85
CA ILE A 510 0.95 -4.66 5.66
C ILE A 510 1.87 -4.44 6.87
N ALA A 511 2.18 -5.50 7.62
CA ALA A 511 3.10 -5.38 8.75
C ALA A 511 4.51 -4.94 8.32
N ALA A 512 5.05 -5.44 7.21
CA ALA A 512 6.38 -5.07 6.72
C ALA A 512 6.46 -3.59 6.31
N LEU A 513 5.35 -3.00 5.86
CA LEU A 513 5.27 -1.59 5.49
C LEU A 513 5.02 -0.69 6.70
N ASP A 514 4.22 -1.14 7.67
CA ASP A 514 3.84 -0.35 8.84
C ASP A 514 4.86 -0.46 9.99
N ASN A 515 5.30 -1.68 10.32
CA ASN A 515 6.28 -1.96 11.37
C ASN A 515 7.15 -3.19 11.03
N PRO A 516 8.27 -3.01 10.30
CA PRO A 516 9.14 -4.12 9.87
C PRO A 516 9.66 -5.00 11.02
N SER A 517 9.77 -4.45 12.23
CA SER A 517 10.33 -5.15 13.38
C SER A 517 9.38 -6.17 14.02
N SER A 518 8.06 -6.03 13.83
CA SER A 518 7.06 -6.97 14.36
C SER A 518 6.75 -8.14 13.41
N VAL A 519 7.13 -8.04 12.13
CA VAL A 519 6.78 -9.03 11.10
C VAL A 519 7.27 -10.43 11.47
N GLU A 520 8.54 -10.56 11.85
CA GLU A 520 9.13 -11.86 12.17
C GLU A 520 8.54 -12.45 13.44
N ALA A 521 8.22 -11.62 14.44
CA ALA A 521 7.58 -12.06 15.67
C ALA A 521 6.15 -12.57 15.41
N THR A 522 5.35 -11.82 14.66
CA THR A 522 3.95 -12.17 14.40
C THR A 522 3.82 -13.31 13.39
N PHE A 523 4.52 -13.22 12.26
CA PHE A 523 4.35 -14.16 11.13
C PHE A 523 5.41 -15.26 11.07
N GLY A 524 6.45 -15.20 11.90
CA GLY A 524 7.52 -16.21 11.96
C GLY A 524 8.46 -16.20 10.77
N ARG A 525 8.45 -15.14 9.97
CA ARG A 525 9.32 -14.98 8.81
C ARG A 525 9.61 -13.52 8.51
N LYS A 526 10.72 -13.27 7.83
CA LYS A 526 11.07 -11.95 7.31
C LYS A 526 10.38 -11.73 5.97
N VAL A 527 9.83 -10.54 5.79
CA VAL A 527 9.29 -10.09 4.51
C VAL A 527 10.00 -8.81 4.13
N ASP A 528 10.52 -8.77 2.92
CA ASP A 528 11.19 -7.61 2.37
C ASP A 528 10.15 -6.55 1.96
N PRO A 529 10.15 -5.34 2.56
CA PRO A 529 9.18 -4.30 2.23
C PRO A 529 9.21 -3.88 0.76
N VAL A 530 10.38 -3.95 0.11
CA VAL A 530 10.53 -3.61 -1.32
C VAL A 530 9.76 -4.59 -2.20
N THR A 531 9.85 -5.89 -1.89
CA THR A 531 9.07 -6.94 -2.56
C THR A 531 7.56 -6.65 -2.46
N CYS A 532 7.08 -6.23 -1.30
CA CYS A 532 5.66 -5.88 -1.10
C CYS A 532 5.21 -4.66 -1.92
N LEU A 533 6.04 -3.61 -2.00
CA LEU A 533 5.75 -2.42 -2.81
C LEU A 533 5.67 -2.74 -4.30
N VAL A 534 6.62 -3.55 -4.80
CA VAL A 534 6.64 -3.97 -6.21
C VAL A 534 5.42 -4.82 -6.54
N LEU A 535 5.02 -5.72 -5.63
CA LEU A 535 3.82 -6.54 -5.77
C LEU A 535 2.55 -5.68 -5.84
N ASP A 536 2.30 -4.81 -4.85
CA ASP A 536 1.12 -3.91 -4.85
C ASP A 536 1.06 -3.04 -6.11
N TYR A 537 2.21 -2.50 -6.55
CA TYR A 537 2.29 -1.73 -7.79
C TYR A 537 1.86 -2.55 -9.01
N LYS A 538 2.38 -3.78 -9.16
CA LYS A 538 2.07 -4.66 -10.29
C LYS A 538 0.59 -5.05 -10.30
N LEU A 539 0.01 -5.39 -9.14
CA LEU A 539 -1.40 -5.74 -9.03
C LEU A 539 -2.30 -4.58 -9.46
N ARG A 540 -2.03 -3.35 -8.98
CA ARG A 540 -2.82 -2.15 -9.32
C ARG A 540 -2.69 -1.71 -10.78
N HIS A 541 -1.59 -2.05 -11.45
CA HIS A 541 -1.39 -1.73 -12.87
C HIS A 541 -1.89 -2.82 -13.83
N LYS A 542 -2.05 -4.06 -13.35
CA LYS A 542 -2.70 -5.13 -14.10
C LYS A 542 -4.23 -5.02 -14.09
N ALA A 543 -4.79 -4.43 -13.04
CA ALA A 543 -6.24 -4.24 -12.85
C ALA A 543 -6.85 -3.05 -13.65
N LYS A 544 -6.04 -2.32 -14.41
CA LYS A 544 -6.46 -1.25 -15.34
C LYS A 544 -6.25 -1.71 -16.77
#